data_AF-A0A4Q7IK93-F1
#
_entry.id   AF-A0A4Q7IK93-F1
#
_cell.length_a   1.000
_cell.length_b   1.000
_cell.length_c   1.000
_cell.angle_alpha   90.00
_cell.angle_beta   90.00
_cell.angle_gamma   90.00
#
_symmetry.space_group_name_H-M   'P 1'
#
loop_
_entity.id
_entity.type
_entity.pdbx_description
1 polymer ?
#
loop_
_entity_poly.entity_id
_entity_poly.type
_entity_poly.pdbx_seq_one_letter_code
_entity_poly.pdbx_strand_id
1 'polypeptide(L)'
;MSREYKYQNETGTKIGKWYLNRLDYFEFYGFPGEWKIKAKCLVCLGLSIWLIKLLPILLAPIFLWAAYVSVRTLVILIEKKCRYRGYFLFPKKIIDFLREYRKDVDVTDFDSLATAEKSGQETQIAKRTLTRKYKG
;
A
#
# COMPACT_ATOMS: atom_id res chain seq x y z
N MET A 1 -5.32 -6.24 28.92
CA MET A 1 -4.63 -5.50 27.84
C MET A 1 -5.60 -5.44 26.66
N SER A 2 -6.43 -4.39 26.58
CA SER A 2 -7.43 -4.27 25.50
C SER A 2 -6.72 -4.10 24.16
N ARG A 3 -7.10 -4.89 23.16
CA ARG A 3 -6.85 -4.57 21.75
C ARG A 3 -7.59 -3.27 21.47
N GLU A 4 -6.89 -2.14 21.42
CA GLU A 4 -7.44 -0.92 20.82
C GLU A 4 -7.77 -1.24 19.36
N TYR A 5 -9.03 -1.05 18.98
CA TYR A 5 -9.47 -1.25 17.61
C TYR A 5 -8.86 -0.14 16.74
N LYS A 6 -8.21 -0.54 15.66
CA LYS A 6 -7.46 0.30 14.72
C LYS A 6 -8.31 1.34 13.96
N TYR A 7 -9.60 1.46 14.29
CA TYR A 7 -10.63 2.21 13.55
C TYR A 7 -11.28 3.34 14.38
N GLN A 8 -10.73 3.68 15.55
CA GLN A 8 -11.31 4.67 16.47
C GLN A 8 -11.28 6.13 15.97
N ASN A 9 -10.74 6.39 14.77
CA ASN A 9 -10.74 7.72 14.15
C ASN A 9 -11.98 7.98 13.27
N GLU A 10 -12.97 7.10 13.29
CA GLU A 10 -14.23 7.26 12.55
C GLU A 10 -15.30 7.92 13.43
N THR A 11 -15.11 9.19 13.78
CA THR A 11 -16.21 10.04 14.27
C THR A 11 -16.77 10.85 13.11
N GLY A 12 -18.03 10.53 12.77
CA GLY A 12 -19.03 11.33 12.06
C GLY A 12 -18.55 12.34 11.02
N THR A 13 -18.88 12.08 9.75
CA THR A 13 -18.88 13.01 8.59
C THR A 13 -17.55 13.43 7.97
N LYS A 14 -16.40 13.20 8.60
CA LYS A 14 -15.09 13.48 7.97
C LYS A 14 -14.37 12.18 7.67
N ILE A 15 -14.34 11.79 6.40
CA ILE A 15 -13.50 10.71 5.87
C ILE A 15 -12.08 10.89 6.45
N GLY A 16 -11.69 9.99 7.36
CA GLY A 16 -10.47 10.16 8.15
C GLY A 16 -9.21 10.16 7.28
N LYS A 17 -8.15 10.85 7.75
CA LYS A 17 -6.83 10.89 7.09
C LYS A 17 -6.30 9.50 6.68
N TRP A 18 -6.70 8.44 7.38
CA TRP A 18 -6.32 7.06 7.08
C TRP A 18 -6.95 6.50 5.80
N TYR A 19 -8.20 6.88 5.51
CA TYR A 19 -8.89 6.51 4.27
C TYR A 19 -8.25 7.19 3.06
N LEU A 20 -7.92 8.48 3.19
CA LEU A 20 -7.17 9.24 2.18
C LEU A 20 -5.75 8.68 1.98
N ASN A 21 -5.06 8.28 3.06
CA ASN A 21 -3.74 7.66 2.97
C ASN A 21 -3.79 6.28 2.30
N ARG A 22 -4.92 5.56 2.35
CA ARG A 22 -5.10 4.27 1.65
C ARG A 22 -5.37 4.46 0.16
N LEU A 23 -5.99 5.58 -0.26
CA LEU A 23 -6.09 5.98 -1.67
C LEU A 23 -4.75 6.42 -2.27
N ASP A 24 -3.78 6.74 -1.41
CA ASP A 24 -2.47 7.26 -1.81
C ASP A 24 -1.48 6.16 -2.26
N TYR A 25 -1.82 4.89 -1.99
CA TYR A 25 -1.09 3.71 -2.43
C TYR A 25 -2.02 2.70 -3.12
N PHE A 26 -1.48 1.87 -4.00
CA PHE A 26 -2.18 0.72 -4.55
C PHE A 26 -1.38 -0.55 -4.30
N GLU A 27 -2.11 -1.63 -4.01
CA GLU A 27 -1.58 -2.98 -3.94
C GLU A 27 -1.71 -3.63 -5.33
N PHE A 28 -0.76 -4.47 -5.69
CA PHE A 28 -0.77 -5.18 -6.97
C PHE A 28 -0.49 -6.66 -6.78
N TYR A 29 -1.03 -7.49 -7.68
CA TYR A 29 -0.79 -8.93 -7.65
C TYR A 29 0.61 -9.27 -8.17
N GLY A 30 1.13 -10.44 -7.75
CA GLY A 30 2.33 -10.99 -8.37
C GLY A 30 2.00 -11.39 -9.81
N PHE A 31 2.77 -10.89 -10.78
CA PHE A 31 2.55 -11.15 -12.19
C PHE A 31 3.62 -12.10 -12.76
N PRO A 32 3.27 -12.92 -13.77
CA PRO A 32 4.23 -13.79 -14.44
C PRO A 32 5.28 -12.92 -15.15
N GLY A 33 6.53 -12.95 -14.65
CA GLY A 33 7.62 -12.10 -15.15
C GLY A 33 8.19 -11.12 -14.13
N GLU A 34 7.63 -11.06 -12.91
CA GLU A 34 8.17 -10.28 -11.80
C GLU A 34 9.67 -10.58 -11.57
N TRP A 35 10.05 -11.85 -11.65
CA TRP A 35 11.45 -12.29 -11.53
C TRP A 35 12.37 -11.69 -12.59
N LYS A 36 11.90 -11.57 -13.85
CA LYS A 36 12.67 -10.99 -14.95
C LYS A 36 12.91 -9.50 -14.70
N ILE A 37 11.92 -8.79 -14.15
CA ILE A 37 12.06 -7.37 -13.81
C ILE A 37 13.01 -7.21 -12.62
N LYS A 38 12.89 -8.03 -11.57
CA LYS A 38 13.84 -8.04 -10.44
C LYS A 38 15.27 -8.28 -10.92
N ALA A 39 15.48 -9.27 -11.79
CA ALA A 39 16.79 -9.55 -12.37
C ALA A 39 17.33 -8.36 -13.18
N LYS A 40 16.51 -7.74 -14.03
CA LYS A 40 16.90 -6.53 -14.77
C LYS A 40 17.27 -5.37 -13.84
N CYS A 41 16.51 -5.14 -12.77
CA CYS A 41 16.81 -4.10 -11.78
C CYS A 41 18.13 -4.38 -11.03
N LEU A 42 18.40 -5.64 -10.67
CA LEU A 42 19.67 -6.03 -10.05
C LEU A 42 20.87 -5.82 -10.99
N VAL A 43 20.73 -6.21 -12.26
CA VAL A 43 21.78 -5.98 -13.27
C VAL A 43 21.99 -4.48 -13.49
N CYS A 44 20.91 -3.69 -13.61
CA CYS A 44 20.98 -2.24 -13.76
C CYS A 44 21.69 -1.57 -12.56
N LEU A 45 21.38 -2.02 -11.34
CA LEU A 45 22.01 -1.55 -10.12
C LEU A 45 23.51 -1.90 -10.10
N GLY A 46 23.88 -3.14 -10.40
CA GLY A 46 25.29 -3.55 -10.48
C GLY A 46 26.08 -2.75 -11.52
N LEU A 47 25.51 -2.57 -12.71
CA LEU A 47 26.09 -1.75 -13.77
C LEU A 47 26.25 -0.28 -13.35
N SER A 48 25.24 0.30 -12.70
CA SER A 48 25.30 1.69 -12.25
C SER A 48 26.44 1.94 -11.26
N ILE A 49 26.66 1.02 -10.30
CA ILE A 49 27.76 1.10 -9.33
C ILE A 49 29.11 0.91 -10.00
N TRP A 50 29.20 -0.04 -10.94
CA TRP A 50 30.43 -0.29 -11.69
C TRP A 50 30.82 0.90 -12.58
N LEU A 51 29.85 1.52 -13.26
CA LEU A 51 30.04 2.72 -14.10
C LEU A 51 30.46 3.95 -13.28
N ILE A 52 29.95 4.12 -12.06
CA ILE A 52 30.37 5.21 -11.15
C ILE A 52 31.87 5.13 -10.84
N LYS A 53 32.45 3.93 -10.76
CA LYS A 53 33.90 3.77 -10.54
C LYS A 53 34.76 4.12 -11.76
N LEU A 54 34.18 4.03 -12.96
CA LEU A 54 34.91 4.19 -14.23
C LEU A 54 34.78 5.60 -14.83
N LEU A 55 33.65 6.29 -14.57
CA LEU A 55 33.34 7.57 -15.20
C LEU A 55 33.70 8.80 -14.36
N PRO A 56 33.89 9.97 -14.99
CA PRO A 56 34.17 11.22 -14.30
C PRO A 56 33.02 11.63 -13.37
N ILE A 57 33.37 12.31 -12.28
CA ILE A 57 32.47 12.77 -11.20
C ILE A 57 31.24 13.54 -11.73
N LEU A 58 31.37 14.23 -12.87
CA LEU A 58 30.28 14.95 -13.52
C LEU A 58 29.07 14.08 -13.91
N LEU A 59 29.27 12.80 -14.26
CA LEU A 59 28.17 11.89 -14.58
C LEU A 59 27.65 11.10 -13.37
N ALA A 60 28.32 11.18 -12.22
CA ALA A 60 27.90 10.52 -10.99
C ALA A 60 26.43 10.75 -10.60
N PRO A 61 25.83 11.96 -10.68
CA PRO A 61 24.43 12.17 -10.30
C PRO A 61 23.43 11.40 -11.19
N ILE A 62 23.75 11.20 -12.47
CA ILE A 62 22.90 10.45 -13.41
C ILE A 62 22.88 8.97 -13.03
N PHE A 63 24.05 8.40 -12.72
CA PHE A 63 24.13 7.00 -12.30
C PHE A 63 23.57 6.78 -10.90
N LEU A 64 23.75 7.72 -9.97
CA LEU A 64 23.09 7.70 -8.66
C LEU A 64 21.58 7.73 -8.79
N TRP A 65 21.04 8.52 -9.73
CA TRP A 65 19.60 8.51 -10.02
C TRP A 65 19.15 7.15 -10.59
N ALA A 66 19.88 6.56 -11.52
CA ALA A 66 19.57 5.23 -12.06
C ALA A 66 19.62 4.13 -10.97
N ALA A 67 20.60 4.20 -10.08
CA ALA A 67 20.71 3.31 -8.92
C ALA A 67 19.51 3.49 -7.97
N TYR A 68 19.15 4.74 -7.67
CA TYR A 68 17.97 5.08 -6.86
C TYR A 68 16.69 4.47 -7.46
N VAL A 69 16.44 4.68 -8.75
CA VAL A 69 15.26 4.11 -9.43
C VAL A 69 15.26 2.59 -9.33
N SER A 70 16.40 1.94 -9.55
CA SER A 70 16.54 0.48 -9.48
C SER A 70 16.26 -0.09 -8.08
N VAL A 71 16.82 0.52 -7.04
CA VAL A 71 16.54 0.13 -5.64
C VAL A 71 15.06 0.31 -5.32
N ARG A 72 14.50 1.48 -5.66
CA ARG A 72 13.09 1.77 -5.37
C ARG A 72 12.16 0.81 -6.09
N THR A 73 12.44 0.46 -7.35
CA THR A 73 11.67 -0.58 -8.05
C THR A 73 11.72 -1.92 -7.32
N LEU A 74 12.88 -2.35 -6.84
CA LEU A 74 13.01 -3.61 -6.11
C LEU A 74 12.20 -3.61 -4.81
N VAL A 75 12.28 -2.52 -4.03
CA VAL A 75 11.49 -2.36 -2.80
C VAL A 75 9.99 -2.45 -3.09
N ILE A 76 9.52 -1.73 -4.12
CA ILE A 76 8.11 -1.75 -4.53
C ILE A 76 7.69 -3.17 -4.93
N LEU A 77 8.51 -3.88 -5.70
CA LEU A 77 8.22 -5.26 -6.13
C LEU A 77 8.18 -6.24 -4.95
N ILE A 78 9.02 -6.05 -3.92
CA ILE A 78 9.02 -6.89 -2.72
C ILE A 78 7.80 -6.61 -1.84
N GLU A 79 7.52 -5.34 -1.57
CA GLU A 79 6.40 -4.93 -0.71
C GLU A 79 5.03 -5.10 -1.37
N LYS A 80 4.99 -5.20 -2.70
CA LYS A 80 3.77 -5.23 -3.53
C LYS A 80 2.84 -4.03 -3.29
N LYS A 81 3.43 -2.92 -2.86
CA LYS A 81 2.77 -1.66 -2.51
C LYS A 81 3.44 -0.51 -3.25
N CYS A 82 2.67 0.25 -4.02
CA CYS A 82 3.18 1.37 -4.81
C CYS A 82 2.40 2.64 -4.50
N ARG A 83 3.09 3.77 -4.32
CA ARG A 83 2.46 5.09 -4.09
C ARG A 83 2.10 5.78 -5.41
N TYR A 84 0.98 6.50 -5.47
CA TYR A 84 0.57 7.18 -6.71
C TYR A 84 1.45 8.39 -7.09
N ARG A 85 1.86 9.21 -6.11
CA ARG A 85 2.51 10.50 -6.37
C ARG A 85 3.70 10.86 -5.47
N GLY A 86 4.14 9.97 -4.57
CA GLY A 86 5.17 10.32 -3.58
C GLY A 86 6.59 9.82 -3.86
N TYR A 87 6.92 9.46 -5.10
CA TYR A 87 8.29 9.12 -5.47
C TYR A 87 8.98 10.34 -6.11
N PHE A 88 10.05 10.82 -5.49
CA PHE A 88 10.85 11.93 -6.00
C PHE A 88 11.63 11.48 -7.25
N LEU A 89 11.45 12.17 -8.39
CA LEU A 89 12.13 11.89 -9.67
C LEU A 89 11.99 10.45 -10.23
N PHE A 90 10.93 9.72 -9.84
CA PHE A 90 10.71 8.37 -10.33
C PHE A 90 9.91 8.35 -11.65
N PRO A 91 10.26 7.49 -12.62
CA PRO A 91 9.59 7.45 -13.91
C PRO A 91 8.13 6.98 -13.78
N LYS A 92 7.20 7.83 -14.26
CA LYS A 92 5.75 7.56 -14.24
C LYS A 92 5.37 6.27 -14.99
N LYS A 93 6.10 5.95 -16.07
CA LYS A 93 5.89 4.73 -16.88
C LYS A 93 5.93 3.44 -16.05
N ILE A 94 6.81 3.37 -15.04
CA ILE A 94 6.91 2.19 -14.18
C ILE A 94 5.68 2.09 -13.27
N ILE A 95 5.20 3.22 -12.77
CA ILE A 95 3.99 3.28 -11.94
C ILE A 95 2.77 2.88 -12.77
N ASP A 96 2.67 3.35 -14.02
CA ASP A 96 1.56 3.02 -14.92
C ASP A 96 1.56 1.54 -15.29
N PHE A 97 2.74 0.94 -15.54
CA PHE A 97 2.85 -0.52 -15.74
C PHE A 97 2.40 -1.30 -14.50
N LEU A 98 2.86 -0.92 -13.30
CA LEU A 98 2.42 -1.60 -12.06
C LEU A 98 0.93 -1.40 -11.80
N ARG A 99 0.37 -0.27 -12.22
CA ARG A 99 -1.05 0.05 -12.09
C ARG A 99 -1.94 -0.89 -12.89
N GLU A 100 -1.46 -1.41 -14.01
CA GLU A 100 -2.19 -2.39 -14.84
C GLU A 100 -2.44 -3.71 -14.08
N TYR A 101 -1.54 -4.08 -13.16
CA TYR A 101 -1.67 -5.26 -12.30
C TYR A 101 -2.25 -4.95 -10.92
N ARG A 102 -2.88 -3.78 -10.77
CA ARG A 102 -3.51 -3.37 -9.53
C ARG A 102 -4.53 -4.41 -9.08
N LYS A 103 -4.51 -4.72 -7.80
CA LYS A 103 -5.60 -5.43 -7.14
C LYS A 103 -6.77 -4.47 -6.96
N ASP A 104 -7.88 -4.74 -7.63
CA ASP A 104 -9.15 -4.07 -7.32
C ASP A 104 -9.57 -4.49 -5.91
N VAL A 105 -9.34 -3.58 -4.96
CA VAL A 105 -9.81 -3.71 -3.59
C VAL A 105 -11.16 -3.02 -3.58
N ASP A 106 -12.23 -3.81 -3.55
CA ASP A 106 -13.58 -3.28 -3.48
C ASP A 106 -13.77 -2.56 -2.14
N VAL A 107 -14.07 -1.27 -2.21
CA VAL A 107 -14.16 -0.41 -1.04
C VAL A 107 -15.42 -0.75 -0.22
N THR A 108 -16.45 -1.27 -0.90
CA THR A 108 -17.76 -1.70 -0.38
C THR A 108 -17.72 -2.94 0.49
N ASP A 109 -16.73 -3.81 0.33
CA ASP A 109 -16.56 -5.00 1.19
C ASP A 109 -16.25 -4.62 2.65
N PHE A 110 -15.61 -3.47 2.86
CA PHE A 110 -15.27 -2.99 4.20
C PHE A 110 -16.44 -2.31 4.91
N ASP A 111 -17.29 -1.58 4.17
CA ASP A 111 -18.54 -1.03 4.72
C ASP A 111 -19.50 -2.16 5.12
N SER A 112 -19.50 -3.26 4.39
CA SER A 112 -20.28 -4.46 4.71
C SER A 112 -19.82 -5.12 6.00
N LEU A 113 -18.49 -5.23 6.21
CA LEU A 113 -17.91 -5.73 7.46
C LEU A 113 -18.22 -4.81 8.66
N ALA A 114 -18.11 -3.49 8.46
CA ALA A 114 -18.43 -2.50 9.49
C ALA A 114 -19.93 -2.51 9.86
N THR A 115 -20.80 -2.76 8.88
CA THR A 115 -22.25 -2.84 9.08
C THR A 115 -22.65 -4.15 9.77
N ALA A 116 -22.02 -5.27 9.41
CA ALA A 116 -22.26 -6.57 10.04
C ALA A 116 -21.84 -6.60 11.53
N GLU A 117 -20.77 -5.88 11.89
CA GLU A 117 -20.34 -5.80 13.29
C GLU A 117 -21.29 -4.95 14.15
N LYS A 118 -21.77 -3.82 13.61
CA LYS A 118 -22.77 -2.97 14.30
C LYS A 118 -24.09 -3.70 14.55
N SER A 119 -24.62 -4.42 13.57
CA SER A 119 -25.86 -5.19 13.74
C SER A 119 -25.72 -6.33 14.75
N GLY A 120 -24.53 -6.96 14.81
CA GLY A 120 -24.20 -7.94 15.83
C GLY A 120 -24.17 -7.36 17.25
N GLN A 121 -23.59 -6.17 17.44
CA GLN A 121 -23.57 -5.48 18.74
C GLN A 121 -24.97 -5.03 19.19
N GLU A 122 -25.78 -4.47 18.30
CA GLU A 122 -27.16 -4.07 18.61
C GLU A 122 -28.02 -5.27 19.03
N THR A 123 -27.84 -6.42 18.37
CA THR A 123 -28.53 -7.66 18.72
C THR A 123 -28.12 -8.16 20.12
N GLN A 124 -26.85 -8.02 20.50
CA GLN A 124 -26.38 -8.38 21.85
C GLN A 124 -26.88 -7.42 22.93
N ILE A 125 -26.93 -6.12 22.63
CA ILE A 125 -27.47 -5.10 23.54
C ILE A 125 -28.97 -5.33 23.75
N ALA A 126 -29.74 -5.58 22.68
CA ALA A 126 -31.16 -5.89 22.77
C ALA A 126 -31.44 -7.15 23.61
N LYS A 127 -30.67 -8.23 23.43
CA LYS A 127 -30.79 -9.46 24.24
C LYS A 127 -30.47 -9.23 25.71
N ARG A 128 -29.46 -8.40 26.03
CA ARG A 128 -29.13 -8.02 27.43
C ARG A 128 -30.23 -7.18 28.08
N THR A 129 -30.87 -6.30 27.32
CA THR A 129 -31.97 -5.46 27.84
C THR A 129 -33.22 -6.29 28.11
N LEU A 130 -33.56 -7.22 27.22
CA LEU A 130 -34.71 -8.12 27.39
C LEU A 130 -34.53 -9.09 28.56
N THR A 131 -33.34 -9.67 28.72
CA THR A 131 -33.03 -10.56 29.86
C THR A 131 -33.03 -9.84 31.21
N ARG A 132 -32.72 -8.54 31.23
CA ARG A 132 -32.81 -7.72 32.45
C ARG A 132 -34.26 -7.36 32.81
N LYS A 133 -35.13 -7.23 31.81
CA LYS A 133 -36.56 -6.90 31.99
C LYS A 133 -37.41 -8.07 32.50
N TYR A 134 -36.96 -9.30 32.29
CA TYR A 134 -37.65 -10.54 32.71
C TYR A 134 -37.15 -11.12 34.05
N LYS A 135 -36.19 -10.46 34.69
CA LYS A 135 -35.55 -10.91 35.94
C LYS A 135 -35.86 -10.04 37.16
N GLY A 136 -36.80 -9.09 37.03
CA GLY A 136 -37.39 -8.34 38.13
C GLY A 136 -38.88 -8.61 38.17
#